data_AF-A0A7I7WEI7-F1
#
_entry.id   AF-A0A7I7WEI7-F1
#
_cell.length_a   1.000
_cell.length_b   1.000
_cell.length_c   1.000
_cell.angle_alpha   90.00
_cell.angle_beta   90.00
_cell.angle_gamma   90.00
#
_symmetry.space_group_name_H-M   'P 1'
#
loop_
_entity.id
_entity.type
_entity.pdbx_description
1 polymer ?
#
loop_
_entity_poly.entity_id
_entity_poly.type
_entity_poly.pdbx_seq_one_letter_code
_entity_poly.pdbx_strand_id
1 'polypeptide(L)'
;MRAEDIAEEFPVIAIDSNAPDAARMLAEHRLPGMADRAADKLGGKAVREVLPDHLLNVRSADADDTILEVAAMMACSRSPFIAVVKDGAPHGVITASRLLAAVLKP
;
A
#
# COMPACT_ATOMS: atom_id res chain seq x y z
N MET A 1 7.75 -8.26 -18.57
CA MET A 1 6.73 -7.55 -17.76
C MET A 1 7.36 -7.27 -16.41
N ARG A 2 7.49 -5.99 -16.10
CA ARG A 2 8.08 -5.40 -14.90
C ARG A 2 6.98 -5.02 -13.91
N ALA A 3 7.35 -4.71 -12.67
CA ALA A 3 6.41 -4.32 -11.63
C ALA A 3 5.65 -3.03 -12.01
N GLU A 4 6.35 -2.03 -12.56
CA GLU A 4 5.74 -0.78 -13.00
C GLU A 4 4.70 -0.96 -14.12
N ASP A 5 4.85 -2.00 -14.97
CA ASP A 5 3.92 -2.25 -16.08
C ASP A 5 2.49 -2.59 -15.59
N ILE A 6 2.37 -3.08 -14.36
CA ILE A 6 1.10 -3.58 -13.81
C ILE A 6 0.68 -2.92 -12.50
N ALA A 7 1.55 -2.10 -11.90
CA ALA A 7 1.26 -1.33 -10.70
C ALA A 7 0.02 -0.46 -10.93
N GLU A 8 -0.86 -0.44 -9.93
CA GLU A 8 -2.01 0.44 -9.90
C GLU A 8 -1.77 1.57 -8.91
N GLU A 9 -2.28 2.76 -9.28
CA GLU A 9 -2.24 3.92 -8.39
C GLU A 9 -3.05 3.59 -7.13
N PHE A 10 -2.44 3.86 -5.98
CA PHE A 10 -3.04 3.60 -4.68
C PHE A 10 -2.90 4.85 -3.83
N PRO A 11 -3.90 5.20 -3.01
CA PRO A 11 -3.79 6.35 -2.13
C PRO A 11 -2.59 6.18 -1.18
N VAL A 12 -1.64 7.13 -1.23
CA VAL A 12 -0.43 7.16 -0.40
C VAL A 12 -0.54 8.32 0.58
N ILE A 13 -0.17 8.08 1.84
CA ILE A 13 0.02 9.12 2.84
C ILE A 13 1.36 8.94 3.54
N ALA A 14 2.06 10.06 3.77
CA ALA A 14 3.37 10.03 4.40
C ALA A 14 3.25 9.78 5.92
N ILE A 15 4.25 9.13 6.50
CA ILE A 15 4.20 8.69 7.90
C ILE A 15 4.29 9.85 8.91
N ASP A 16 4.77 11.01 8.47
CA ASP A 16 4.82 12.25 9.22
C ASP A 16 3.53 13.09 9.08
N SER A 17 2.59 12.66 8.23
CA SER A 17 1.28 13.29 8.08
C SER A 17 0.39 13.05 9.31
N ASN A 18 -0.68 13.83 9.43
CA ASN A 18 -1.63 13.69 10.54
C ASN A 18 -2.43 12.38 10.41
N ALA A 19 -2.55 11.64 11.51
CA ALA A 19 -3.27 10.36 11.53
C ALA A 19 -4.77 10.45 11.19
N PRO A 20 -5.52 11.52 11.54
CA PRO A 20 -6.90 11.71 11.08
C PRO A 20 -7.04 11.73 9.56
N ASP A 21 -6.05 12.26 8.84
CA ASP A 21 -6.10 12.34 7.38
C ASP A 21 -5.94 10.97 6.75
N ALA A 22 -5.10 10.09 7.33
CA ALA A 22 -5.02 8.69 6.94
C ALA A 22 -6.34 7.95 7.13
N ALA A 23 -7.03 8.18 8.26
CA ALA A 23 -8.33 7.57 8.53
C ALA A 23 -9.41 8.01 7.54
N ARG A 24 -9.42 9.30 7.16
CA ARG A 24 -10.31 9.83 6.12
C ARG A 24 -10.01 9.23 4.76
N MET A 25 -8.73 9.18 4.36
CA MET A 25 -8.28 8.58 3.10
C MET A 25 -8.73 7.13 2.94
N LEU A 26 -8.68 6.33 4.02
CA LEU A 26 -9.19 4.95 4.01
C LEU A 26 -10.72 4.86 3.90
N ALA A 27 -11.43 5.88 4.39
CA ALA A 27 -12.88 5.86 4.51
C ALA A 27 -13.64 6.51 3.36
N GLU A 28 -12.96 7.24 2.48
CA GLU A 28 -13.53 8.04 1.38
C GLU A 28 -14.56 7.29 0.51
N HIS A 29 -14.56 5.95 0.50
CA HIS A 29 -15.51 5.15 -0.29
C HIS A 29 -16.18 3.98 0.44
N ARG A 30 -16.05 3.83 1.77
CA ARG A 30 -16.61 2.64 2.46
C ARG A 30 -17.45 2.91 3.71
N LEU A 31 -16.99 3.76 4.63
CA LEU A 31 -17.59 3.82 5.99
C LEU A 31 -17.42 5.21 6.64
N PRO A 32 -18.16 6.25 6.21
CA PRO A 32 -17.98 7.63 6.68
C PRO A 32 -18.03 7.78 8.21
N GLY A 33 -19.01 7.16 8.87
CA GLY A 33 -19.18 7.26 10.32
C GLY A 33 -18.10 6.53 11.15
N MET A 34 -17.32 5.62 10.55
CA MET A 34 -16.17 5.02 11.22
C MET A 34 -14.92 5.90 11.08
N ALA A 35 -14.81 6.65 9.99
CA ALA A 35 -13.76 7.63 9.76
C ALA A 35 -13.76 8.71 10.83
N ASP A 36 -14.93 9.30 11.09
CA ASP A 36 -15.08 10.40 12.05
C ASP A 36 -14.67 9.96 13.45
N ARG A 37 -15.15 8.79 13.89
CA ARG A 37 -14.77 8.21 15.19
C ARG A 37 -13.29 7.87 15.30
N ALA A 38 -12.67 7.45 14.19
CA ALA A 38 -11.23 7.20 14.15
C ALA A 38 -10.46 8.52 14.22
N ALA A 39 -10.88 9.53 13.45
CA ALA A 39 -10.29 10.86 13.44
C ALA A 39 -10.31 11.50 14.84
N ASP A 40 -11.42 11.39 15.58
CA ASP A 40 -11.52 11.89 16.95
C ASP A 40 -10.47 11.27 17.88
N LYS A 41 -10.23 9.95 17.76
CA LYS A 41 -9.25 9.22 18.58
C LYS A 41 -7.79 9.47 18.16
N LEU A 42 -7.59 9.83 16.91
CA LEU A 42 -6.27 10.06 16.30
C LEU A 42 -5.84 11.53 16.35
N GLY A 43 -6.70 12.43 16.83
CA GLY A 43 -6.43 13.86 16.92
C GLY A 43 -5.09 14.18 17.60
N GLY A 44 -4.33 15.08 16.98
CA GLY A 44 -3.04 15.55 17.49
C GLY A 44 -1.87 14.57 17.34
N LYS A 45 -2.05 13.44 16.65
CA LYS A 45 -1.00 12.44 16.41
C LYS A 45 -0.60 12.39 14.94
N ALA A 46 0.69 12.21 14.68
CA ALA A 46 1.21 11.81 13.39
C ALA A 46 0.98 10.31 13.15
N VAL A 47 0.94 9.91 11.88
CA VAL A 47 0.78 8.50 11.47
C VAL A 47 1.85 7.60 12.11
N ARG A 48 3.09 8.06 12.22
CA ARG A 48 4.20 7.33 12.87
C ARG A 48 3.98 7.04 14.35
N GLU A 49 3.19 7.85 15.06
CA GLU A 49 2.94 7.70 16.49
C GLU A 49 1.84 6.66 16.78
N VAL A 50 1.10 6.27 15.74
CA VAL A 50 -0.01 5.30 15.82
C VAL A 50 0.27 4.01 15.08
N LEU A 51 1.25 4.01 14.16
CA LEU A 51 1.70 2.82 13.46
C LEU A 51 2.55 1.93 14.38
N PRO A 52 2.31 0.61 14.39
CA PRO A 52 3.17 -0.31 15.12
C PRO A 52 4.51 -0.50 14.39
N ASP A 53 5.59 -0.61 15.16
CA ASP A 53 6.98 -0.64 14.66
C ASP A 53 7.25 -1.70 13.59
N HIS A 54 6.59 -2.87 13.67
CA HIS A 54 6.78 -3.96 12.72
C HIS A 54 6.23 -3.66 11.32
N LEU A 55 5.38 -2.64 11.16
CA LEU A 55 4.86 -2.19 9.87
C LEU A 55 5.74 -1.13 9.20
N LEU A 56 6.86 -0.74 9.82
CA LEU A 56 7.81 0.21 9.22
C LEU A 56 8.74 -0.45 8.19
N ASN A 57 8.82 -1.79 8.18
CA ASN A 57 9.66 -2.58 7.27
C ASN A 57 8.80 -3.53 6.42
N VAL A 58 7.90 -2.98 5.61
CA VAL A 58 7.16 -3.77 4.61
C VAL A 58 8.08 -4.03 3.42
N ARG A 59 8.12 -5.28 2.93
CA ARG A 59 8.81 -5.57 1.66
C ARG A 59 8.07 -4.89 0.51
N SER A 60 8.75 -3.98 -0.18
CA SER A 60 8.32 -3.44 -1.47
C SER A 60 9.06 -4.12 -2.61
N ALA A 61 8.44 -4.09 -3.79
CA ALA A 61 9.11 -4.38 -5.05
C ALA A 61 9.74 -3.10 -5.61
N ASP A 62 10.87 -3.24 -6.29
CA ASP A 62 11.38 -2.18 -7.17
C ASP A 62 10.56 -2.16 -8.47
N ALA A 63 10.46 -1.00 -9.12
CA ALA A 63 9.78 -0.84 -10.40
C ALA A 63 10.31 -1.80 -11.47
N ASP A 64 11.61 -2.10 -11.44
CA ASP A 64 12.28 -2.99 -12.38
C ASP A 64 12.15 -4.48 -12.02
N ASP A 65 11.58 -4.84 -10.85
CA ASP A 65 11.37 -6.24 -10.48
C ASP A 65 10.46 -6.94 -11.49
N THR A 66 10.76 -8.20 -11.78
CA THR A 66 9.93 -9.04 -12.62
C THR A 66 8.67 -9.47 -11.88
N ILE A 67 7.60 -9.77 -12.62
CA ILE A 67 6.36 -10.29 -12.02
C ILE A 67 6.58 -11.57 -11.20
N LEU A 68 7.54 -12.41 -11.59
CA LEU A 68 7.83 -13.63 -10.84
C LEU A 68 8.47 -13.31 -9.48
N GLU A 69 9.34 -12.31 -9.41
CA GLU A 69 9.91 -11.82 -8.15
C GLU A 69 8.83 -11.22 -7.25
N VAL A 70 7.91 -10.44 -7.82
CA VAL A 70 6.74 -9.91 -7.08
C VAL A 70 5.86 -11.05 -6.57
N ALA A 71 5.58 -12.07 -7.38
CA ALA A 71 4.80 -13.24 -6.98
C ALA A 71 5.49 -14.03 -5.85
N ALA A 72 6.81 -14.21 -5.95
CA ALA A 72 7.60 -14.84 -4.90
C ALA A 72 7.57 -14.02 -3.60
N MET A 73 7.66 -12.69 -3.68
CA MET A 73 7.50 -11.81 -2.53
C MET A 73 6.13 -11.93 -1.87
N MET A 74 5.04 -12.00 -2.66
CA MET A 74 3.69 -12.26 -2.13
C MET A 74 3.63 -13.58 -1.37
N ALA A 75 4.16 -14.65 -1.97
CA ALA A 75 4.18 -15.98 -1.35
C ALA A 75 4.99 -16.02 -0.05
N CYS A 76 6.18 -15.38 -0.04
CA CYS A 76 7.06 -15.35 1.13
C CYS A 76 6.52 -14.45 2.26
N SER A 77 5.99 -13.27 1.92
CA SER A 77 5.43 -12.32 2.90
C SER A 77 4.02 -12.71 3.36
N ARG A 78 3.37 -13.66 2.66
CA ARG A 78 1.96 -13.99 2.81
C ARG A 78 1.04 -12.77 2.63
N SER A 79 1.47 -11.81 1.81
CA SER A 79 0.71 -10.61 1.50
C SER A 79 0.09 -10.72 0.11
N PRO A 80 -1.23 -10.50 -0.04
CA PRO A 80 -1.89 -10.46 -1.34
C PRO A 80 -1.69 -9.13 -2.08
N PHE A 81 -0.92 -8.19 -1.53
CA PHE A 81 -0.55 -6.94 -2.17
C PHE A 81 0.91 -6.58 -1.83
N ILE A 82 1.61 -5.97 -2.79
CA ILE A 82 3.00 -5.53 -2.65
C ILE A 82 3.08 -4.09 -3.12
N ALA A 83 3.69 -3.22 -2.30
CA ALA A 83 4.00 -1.84 -2.71
C ALA A 83 5.10 -1.85 -3.77
N VAL A 84 4.99 -0.99 -4.77
CA VAL A 84 6.01 -0.78 -5.81
C VAL A 84 6.66 0.57 -5.58
N VAL A 85 7.98 0.61 -5.60
CA VAL A 85 8.80 1.82 -5.41
C VAL A 85 9.60 2.06 -6.68
N LYS A 86 9.64 3.32 -7.12
CA LYS A 86 10.46 3.78 -8.25
C LYS A 86 11.26 4.99 -7.81
N ASP A 87 12.57 4.98 -8.06
CA ASP A 87 13.47 6.09 -7.68
C ASP A 87 13.37 6.47 -6.18
N GLY A 88 13.12 5.48 -5.31
CA GLY A 88 12.94 5.68 -3.88
C GLY A 88 11.58 6.29 -3.46
N ALA A 89 10.69 6.54 -4.41
CA ALA A 89 9.35 7.06 -4.17
C ALA A 89 8.28 5.98 -4.39
N PRO A 90 7.16 6.01 -3.64
CA PRO A 90 6.01 5.14 -3.91
C PRO A 90 5.51 5.35 -5.34
N HIS A 91 5.47 4.28 -6.12
CA HIS A 91 4.96 4.28 -7.49
C HIS A 91 3.51 3.76 -7.56
N GLY A 92 3.17 2.79 -6.72
CA GLY A 92 1.84 2.20 -6.66
C GLY A 92 1.83 0.90 -5.86
N VAL A 93 0.83 0.06 -6.12
CA VAL A 93 0.75 -1.29 -5.55
C VAL A 93 0.46 -2.32 -6.63
N ILE A 94 0.84 -3.57 -6.40
CA ILE A 94 0.39 -4.71 -7.18
C ILE A 94 -0.41 -5.61 -6.26
N THR A 95 -1.65 -5.88 -6.62
CA THR A 95 -2.51 -6.86 -5.96
C THR A 95 -2.39 -8.23 -6.63
N ALA A 96 -2.62 -9.32 -5.89
CA ALA A 96 -2.60 -10.67 -6.44
C ALA A 96 -3.60 -10.83 -7.61
N SER A 97 -4.76 -10.19 -7.53
CA SER A 97 -5.74 -10.12 -8.63
C SER A 97 -5.16 -9.45 -9.87
N ARG A 98 -4.45 -8.33 -9.72
CA ARG A 98 -3.81 -7.60 -10.82
C ARG A 98 -2.68 -8.42 -11.45
N LEU A 99 -1.87 -9.06 -10.62
CA LEU A 99 -0.79 -9.95 -11.05
C LEU A 99 -1.34 -11.12 -11.86
N LEU A 100 -2.34 -11.85 -11.33
CA LEU A 100 -2.97 -12.97 -12.02
C LEU A 100 -3.62 -12.52 -13.34
N ALA A 101 -4.34 -11.39 -13.34
CA ALA A 101 -4.93 -10.84 -14.54
C ALA A 101 -3.88 -10.48 -15.61
N ALA A 102 -2.67 -10.08 -15.22
CA ALA A 102 -1.60 -9.77 -16.15
C ALA A 102 -0.97 -11.03 -16.77
N VAL A 103 -0.80 -12.10 -15.98
CA VAL A 103 -0.21 -13.38 -16.41
C VAL A 103 -1.18 -14.23 -17.24
N LEU A 104 -2.48 -14.10 -16.99
CA LEU A 104 -3.52 -14.88 -17.68
C LEU A 104 -4.00 -14.23 -19.00
N LYS A 105 -3.44 -13.08 -19.39
CA LYS A 105 -3.71 -12.51 -20.71
C LYS A 105 -3.15 -13.43 -21.80
N PRO A 106 -3.92 -13.71 -22.87
CA PRO A 106 -3.45 -14.53 -23.99
C PRO A 106 -2.31 -13.86 -24.77
#